data_AF-A0A060VEX8-F1
#
_entry.id   AF-A0A060VEX8-F1
#
_cell.length_a   1.000
_cell.length_b   1.000
_cell.length_c   1.000
_cell.angle_alpha   90.00
_cell.angle_beta   90.00
_cell.angle_gamma   90.00
#
_symmetry.space_group_name_H-M   'P 1'
#
loop_
_entity.id
_entity.type
_entity.pdbx_description
1 polymer ?
#
loop_
_entity_poly.entity_id
_entity_poly.type
_entity_poly.pdbx_seq_one_letter_code
_entity_poly.pdbx_strand_id
1 'polypeptide(L)' 'MSNEDEFFAEMHPQIAQVIGIAVMQLLVEKQSISKNTIIEMIQVLWQGDQVELAVELALDVLMQREE' A
#
# COMPACT_ATOMS: atom_id res chain seq x y z
N MET A 1 -3.65 18.19 16.21
CA MET A 1 -3.40 17.23 15.13
C MET A 1 -3.05 15.93 15.83
N SER A 2 -3.77 14.84 15.55
CA SER A 2 -3.48 13.57 16.23
C SER A 2 -2.13 13.06 15.73
N ASN A 3 -1.37 12.38 16.58
CA ASN A 3 -0.08 11.80 16.19
C ASN A 3 -0.20 10.77 15.04
N GLU A 4 -1.43 10.30 14.77
CA GLU A 4 -1.74 9.43 13.64
C GLU A 4 -1.59 10.20 12.33
N ASP A 5 -2.12 11.41 12.18
CA ASP A 5 -2.02 12.17 10.92
C ASP A 5 -0.56 12.48 10.51
N GLU A 6 0.32 12.76 11.48
CA GLU A 6 1.76 12.96 11.23
C GLU A 6 2.47 11.66 10.85
N PHE A 7 2.16 10.56 11.54
CA PHE A 7 2.70 9.23 11.22
C PHE A 7 2.25 8.77 9.83
N PHE A 8 1.00 9.04 9.47
CA PHE A 8 0.45 8.75 8.15
C PHE A 8 1.11 9.60 7.06
N ALA A 9 1.39 10.88 7.30
CA ALA A 9 2.10 11.75 6.35
C ALA A 9 3.57 11.34 6.15
N GLU A 10 4.23 10.86 7.21
CA GLU A 10 5.63 10.42 7.15
C GLU A 10 5.77 9.05 6.46
N MET A 11 4.81 8.14 6.63
CA MET A 11 4.83 6.79 6.05
C MET A 11 4.24 6.72 4.63
N HIS A 12 3.46 7.73 4.21
CA HIS A 12 2.79 7.79 2.91
C HIS A 12 3.73 7.57 1.70
N PRO A 13 4.93 8.18 1.64
CA PRO A 13 5.83 8.01 0.50
C PRO A 13 6.34 6.57 0.35
N GLN A 14 6.63 5.90 1.47
CA GLN A 14 7.11 4.52 1.47
C GLN A 14 6.00 3.56 1.07
N ILE A 15 4.78 3.78 1.56
CA ILE A 15 3.61 2.98 1.19
C ILE A 15 3.25 3.16 -0.29
N ALA A 16 3.25 4.39 -0.81
CA ALA A 16 3.03 4.66 -2.23
C ALA A 16 4.06 3.94 -3.12
N GLN A 17 5.32 3.89 -2.68
CA GLN A 17 6.36 3.15 -3.38
C GLN A 17 6.08 1.64 -3.40
N VAL A 18 5.72 1.04 -2.25
CA VAL A 18 5.42 -0.40 -2.16
C VAL A 18 4.19 -0.76 -3.01
N ILE A 19 3.15 0.07 -3.00
CA ILE A 19 1.99 -0.09 -3.90
C ILE A 19 2.41 -0.03 -5.36
N GLY A 20 3.22 0.96 -5.73
CA GLY A 20 3.73 1.12 -7.09
C GLY A 20 4.50 -0.11 -7.58
N ILE A 21 5.37 -0.67 -6.73
CA ILE A 21 6.11 -1.90 -7.02
C ILE A 21 5.14 -3.09 -7.14
N ALA A 22 4.19 -3.22 -6.21
CA ALA A 22 3.20 -4.30 -6.23
C ALA A 22 2.39 -4.30 -7.53
N VAL A 23 1.91 -3.13 -7.97
CA VAL A 23 1.16 -2.99 -9.22
C VAL A 23 2.04 -3.30 -10.43
N MET A 24 3.26 -2.78 -10.47
CA MET A 24 4.20 -3.06 -11.57
C MET A 24 4.53 -4.55 -11.68
N GLN A 25 4.70 -5.25 -10.55
CA GLN A 25 4.93 -6.68 -10.50
C GLN A 25 3.75 -7.44 -11.11
N LEU A 26 2.52 -7.14 -10.68
CA LEU A 26 1.30 -7.76 -11.21
C LEU A 26 1.14 -7.51 -12.72
N LEU A 27 1.48 -6.30 -13.19
CA LEU A 27 1.44 -5.96 -14.62
C LEU A 27 2.46 -6.76 -15.45
N VAL A 28 3.70 -6.86 -14.98
CA VAL A 28 4.77 -7.62 -15.66
C VAL A 28 4.40 -9.10 -15.75
N GLU A 29 3.81 -9.63 -14.69
CA GLU A 29 3.34 -11.03 -14.63
C GLU A 29 2.00 -11.26 -15.34
N LYS A 30 1.38 -10.20 -15.88
CA LYS A 30 0.04 -10.22 -16.52
C LYS A 30 -1.04 -10.80 -15.62
N GLN A 31 -0.89 -10.64 -14.31
CA GLN A 31 -1.88 -11.03 -13.33
C GLN A 31 -3.01 -10.00 -13.27
N SER A 32 -4.20 -10.45 -12.86
CA SER A 32 -5.33 -9.55 -12.65
C SER A 32 -5.05 -8.60 -11.48
N ILE A 33 -5.17 -7.30 -11.70
CA ILE A 33 -5.06 -6.31 -10.62
C ILE A 33 -6.41 -6.22 -9.91
N SER A 34 -6.42 -6.63 -8.65
CA SER A 34 -7.55 -6.53 -7.74
C SER A 34 -7.08 -6.05 -6.36
N LYS A 35 -8.02 -5.63 -5.52
CA LYS A 35 -7.73 -5.28 -4.12
C LYS A 35 -6.97 -6.41 -3.42
N ASN A 36 -7.42 -7.65 -3.60
CA ASN A 36 -6.82 -8.82 -2.93
C ASN A 36 -5.41 -9.10 -3.42
N THR A 37 -5.16 -9.07 -4.73
CA THR A 37 -3.83 -9.33 -5.30
C THR A 37 -2.83 -8.23 -4.94
N ILE A 38 -3.28 -6.99 -4.79
CA ILE A 38 -2.42 -5.89 -4.31
C ILE A 38 -2.08 -6.11 -2.83
N ILE A 39 -3.06 -6.47 -1.98
CA ILE A 39 -2.82 -6.78 -0.56
C ILE A 39 -1.80 -7.91 -0.42
N GLU A 40 -2.00 -9.02 -1.13
CA GLU A 40 -1.09 -10.17 -1.10
C GLU A 40 0.33 -9.77 -1.50
N MET A 41 0.46 -8.94 -2.54
CA MET A 41 1.76 -8.47 -2.99
C MET A 41 2.43 -7.52 -2.00
N ILE A 42 1.67 -6.64 -1.35
CA ILE A 42 2.19 -5.76 -0.28
C ILE A 42 2.69 -6.60 0.89
N GLN A 43 1.96 -7.65 1.29
CA GLN A 43 2.40 -8.55 2.37
C GLN A 43 3.72 -9.25 2.06
N VAL A 44 3.97 -9.58 0.79
CA VAL A 44 5.23 -10.18 0.34
C VAL A 44 6.36 -9.16 0.27
N LEU A 45 6.08 -7.93 -0.17
CA LEU A 45 7.07 -6.88 -0.38
C LEU A 45 7.45 -6.13 0.90
N TRP A 46 6.57 -6.10 1.90
CA TRP A 46 6.80 -5.38 3.15
C TRP A 46 7.78 -6.13 4.06
N GLN A 47 8.92 -5.51 4.34
CA GLN A 47 9.97 -6.08 5.21
C GLN A 47 9.95 -5.52 6.64
N GLY A 48 9.00 -4.64 6.97
CA GLY A 48 8.85 -4.08 8.32
C GLY A 48 7.95 -4.93 9.22
N ASP A 49 8.02 -4.68 10.53
CA ASP A 49 7.27 -5.46 11.54
C ASP A 49 5.74 -5.29 11.46
N GLN A 50 5.26 -4.22 10.82
CA GLN A 50 3.84 -3.85 10.79
C GLN A 50 3.21 -4.01 9.41
N VAL A 51 3.15 -5.26 8.94
CA VAL A 51 2.53 -5.61 7.64
C VAL A 51 1.05 -5.20 7.58
N GLU A 52 0.31 -5.38 8.68
CA GLU A 52 -1.12 -5.06 8.76
C GLU A 52 -1.38 -3.56 8.56
N LEU A 53 -0.57 -2.72 9.22
CA LEU A 53 -0.65 -1.26 9.07
C LEU A 53 -0.26 -0.82 7.65
N ALA A 54 0.73 -1.47 7.04
CA ALA A 54 1.10 -1.18 5.66
C ALA A 54 -0.03 -1.49 4.66
N VAL A 55 -0.76 -2.58 4.91
CA VAL A 55 -1.94 -2.94 4.13
C VAL A 55 -3.06 -1.92 4.34
N GLU A 56 -3.37 -1.53 5.57
CA GLU A 56 -4.40 -0.52 5.87
C GLU A 56 -4.09 0.82 5.19
N LEU A 57 -2.86 1.32 5.35
CA LEU A 57 -2.40 2.55 4.70
C LEU A 57 -2.51 2.47 3.18
N ALA A 58 -2.14 1.32 2.59
CA ALA A 58 -2.26 1.16 1.16
C ALA A 58 -3.70 1.15 0.66
N LEU A 59 -4.62 0.58 1.46
CA LEU A 59 -6.03 0.65 1.17
C LEU A 59 -6.56 2.07 1.29
N ASP A 60 -6.14 2.83 2.30
CA ASP A 60 -6.51 4.23 2.45
C ASP A 60 -6.04 5.05 1.24
N VAL A 61 -4.80 4.88 0.80
CA VAL A 61 -4.27 5.54 -0.42
C VAL A 61 -5.09 5.20 -1.67
N LEU A 62 -5.44 3.92 -1.85
CA LEU A 62 -6.19 3.46 -3.02
C LEU A 62 -7.69 3.82 -2.95
N MET A 63 -8.22 4.02 -1.75
CA MET A 63 -9.63 4.31 -1.49
C MET A 63 -9.92 5.80 -1.28
N GLN A 64 -8.91 6.66 -1.19
CA GLN A 64 -9.07 8.11 -1.28
C GLN A 64 -9.70 8.46 -2.63
N ARG A 65 -11.03 8.51 -2.66
CA ARG A 65 -11.77 9.27 -3.66
C ARG A 65 -11.46 10.74 -3.40
N GLU A 66 -10.81 11.39 -4.36
CA GLU A 66 -10.95 12.83 -4.48
C GLU A 66 -12.45 13.12 -4.73
N GLU A 67 -13.10 13.81 -3.78
CA GLU A 67 -14.37 14.51 -4.04
C GLU A 67 -14.12 15.78 -4.86
#